data_AF-A0A964RIG8-F1
#
_entry.id   AF-A0A964RIG8-F1
#
_cell.length_a   1.000
_cell.length_b   1.000
_cell.length_c   1.000
_cell.angle_alpha   90.00
_cell.angle_beta   90.00
_cell.angle_gamma   90.00
#
_symmetry.space_group_name_H-M   'P 1'
#
loop_
_entity.id
_entity.type
_entity.pdbx_description
1 polymer ?
#
loop_
_entity_poly.entity_id
_entity_poly.type
_entity_poly.pdbx_seq_one_letter_code
_entity_poly.pdbx_strand_id
1 'polypeptide(L)'
;MRSLKTKDLFSAVRLIKEIGVREEIKKVALEKGEKDANTVGFDLLFSIIEKATEKNTEQKLYEFLSGPFECEAKDVEEMDLLELLENITQVADINKWKDFLSKAAQLIR
;
A
#
# COMPACT_ATOMS: atom_id res chain seq x y z
N MET A 1 -15.53 -0.32 6.22
CA MET A 1 -14.49 -0.67 5.22
C MET A 1 -15.10 -0.79 3.85
N ARG A 2 -14.56 -0.04 2.89
CA ARG A 2 -14.97 -0.09 1.48
C ARG A 2 -13.81 -0.58 0.61
N SER A 3 -14.14 -1.13 -0.56
CA SER A 3 -13.14 -1.41 -1.58
C SER A 3 -12.43 -0.12 -2.04
N LEU A 4 -11.18 -0.28 -2.46
CA LEU A 4 -10.39 0.80 -3.07
C LEU A 4 -11.07 1.29 -4.35
N LYS A 5 -11.22 2.61 -4.47
CA LYS A 5 -11.83 3.33 -5.58
C LYS A 5 -10.74 4.10 -6.32
N THR A 6 -11.06 4.61 -7.52
CA THR A 6 -10.13 5.38 -8.35
C THR A 6 -9.49 6.56 -7.61
N LYS A 7 -10.21 7.21 -6.69
CA LYS A 7 -9.65 8.30 -5.85
C LYS A 7 -8.47 7.83 -5.00
N ASP A 8 -8.53 6.60 -4.50
CA ASP A 8 -7.53 6.04 -3.59
C ASP A 8 -6.26 5.68 -4.36
N LEU A 9 -6.36 5.34 -5.64
CA LEU A 9 -5.18 5.19 -6.51
C LEU A 9 -4.38 6.50 -6.57
N PHE A 10 -5.04 7.64 -6.74
CA PHE A 10 -4.34 8.93 -6.77
C PHE A 10 -3.76 9.29 -5.41
N SER A 11 -4.47 9.00 -4.31
CA SER A 11 -3.94 9.19 -2.95
C SER A 11 -2.71 8.31 -2.69
N ALA A 12 -2.77 7.02 -3.05
CA ALA A 12 -1.65 6.09 -2.95
C ALA A 12 -0.45 6.57 -3.77
N VAL A 13 -0.65 7.02 -5.01
CA VAL A 13 0.45 7.53 -5.85
C VAL A 13 1.08 8.82 -5.29
N ARG A 14 0.28 9.70 -4.67
CA ARG A 14 0.81 10.89 -3.98
C ARG A 14 1.67 10.48 -2.79
N LEU A 15 1.16 9.58 -1.95
CA LEU A 15 1.89 9.02 -0.80
C LEU A 15 3.23 8.39 -1.24
N ILE A 16 3.20 7.54 -2.26
CA ILE A 16 4.40 6.89 -2.82
C ILE A 16 5.44 7.92 -3.29
N LYS A 17 5.00 9.00 -3.94
CA LYS A 17 5.90 10.07 -4.40
C LYS A 17 6.52 10.83 -3.22
N GLU A 18 5.75 11.09 -2.19
CA GLU A 18 6.16 11.86 -1.01
C GLU A 18 7.14 11.06 -0.14
N ILE A 19 6.80 9.80 0.15
CA ILE A 19 7.66 8.85 0.86
C ILE A 19 8.91 8.53 0.01
N GLY A 20 8.79 8.52 -1.31
CA GLY A 20 9.92 8.33 -2.24
C GLY A 20 10.26 6.86 -2.50
N VAL A 21 9.31 5.95 -2.28
CA VAL A 21 9.47 4.48 -2.42
C VAL A 21 9.20 3.96 -3.83
N ARG A 22 9.20 4.84 -4.83
CA ARG A 22 8.81 4.50 -6.21
C ARG A 22 9.74 3.46 -6.83
N GLU A 23 11.04 3.60 -6.62
CA GLU A 23 12.03 2.72 -7.23
C GLU A 23 12.10 1.37 -6.52
N GLU A 24 11.84 1.35 -5.21
CA GLU A 24 11.67 0.15 -4.38
C GLU A 24 10.45 -0.65 -4.84
N ILE A 25 9.29 0.01 -5.03
CA ILE A 25 8.09 -0.63 -5.59
C ILE A 25 8.36 -1.24 -6.96
N LYS A 26 9.08 -0.53 -7.83
CA LYS A 26 9.46 -1.07 -9.15
C LYS A 26 10.39 -2.27 -9.03
N LYS A 27 11.40 -2.23 -8.15
CA LYS A 27 12.31 -3.36 -7.93
C LYS A 27 11.52 -4.59 -7.50
N VAL A 28 10.65 -4.43 -6.50
CA VAL A 28 9.78 -5.51 -5.99
C VAL A 28 8.82 -6.03 -7.06
N ALA A 29 8.21 -5.15 -7.87
CA ALA A 29 7.30 -5.55 -8.95
C ALA A 29 8.01 -6.23 -10.14
N LEU A 30 9.29 -5.93 -10.35
CA LEU A 30 10.12 -6.50 -11.43
C LEU A 30 10.94 -7.71 -10.98
N GLU A 31 11.03 -8.00 -9.67
CA GLU A 31 11.59 -9.25 -9.16
C GLU A 31 10.74 -10.43 -9.64
N LYS A 32 11.07 -10.92 -10.84
CA LYS A 32 10.62 -12.21 -11.35
C LYS A 32 11.51 -13.31 -10.75
N GLY A 33 11.11 -13.80 -9.59
CA GLY A 33 11.70 -14.99 -8.98
C GLY A 33 10.63 -15.78 -8.24
N GLU A 34 10.89 -17.06 -7.96
CA GLU A 34 10.07 -17.98 -7.17
C GLU A 34 9.86 -17.54 -5.70
N LYS A 35 10.03 -16.25 -5.38
CA LYS A 35 9.72 -15.73 -4.04
C LYS A 35 8.21 -15.77 -3.84
N ASP A 36 7.82 -16.28 -2.68
CA ASP A 36 6.44 -16.29 -2.24
C ASP A 36 5.87 -14.87 -2.25
N ALA A 37 4.62 -14.72 -2.70
CA ALA A 37 3.98 -13.43 -2.82
C ALA A 37 3.89 -12.69 -1.47
N ASN A 38 3.85 -13.44 -0.36
CA ASN A 38 3.85 -12.86 0.97
C ASN A 38 5.21 -12.22 1.30
N THR A 39 6.32 -12.89 1.00
CA THR A 39 7.68 -12.31 1.23
C THR A 39 7.86 -11.00 0.47
N VAL A 40 7.44 -10.99 -0.79
CA VAL A 40 7.48 -9.80 -1.66
C VAL A 40 6.59 -8.67 -1.09
N GLY A 41 5.41 -9.01 -0.56
CA GLY A 41 4.51 -8.06 0.10
C GLY A 41 5.07 -7.49 1.41
N PHE A 42 5.72 -8.33 2.23
CA PHE A 42 6.37 -7.90 3.47
C PHE A 42 7.53 -6.94 3.22
N ASP A 43 8.42 -7.26 2.28
CA ASP A 43 9.56 -6.39 1.93
C ASP A 43 9.10 -5.00 1.47
N LEU A 44 8.00 -4.94 0.71
CA LEU A 44 7.39 -3.69 0.28
C LEU A 44 6.81 -2.90 1.44
N LEU A 45 6.07 -3.56 2.33
CA LEU A 45 5.45 -2.93 3.50
C LEU A 45 6.50 -2.33 4.43
N PHE A 46 7.56 -3.08 4.74
CA PHE A 46 8.67 -2.60 5.57
C PHE A 46 9.39 -1.41 4.92
N SER A 47 9.63 -1.46 3.61
CA SER A 47 10.25 -0.34 2.88
C SER A 47 9.40 0.95 2.98
N ILE A 48 8.07 0.82 2.93
CA ILE A 48 7.15 1.94 3.08
C ILE A 48 7.22 2.50 4.51
N ILE A 49 7.18 1.64 5.52
CA ILE A 49 7.25 2.05 6.93
C ILE A 49 8.58 2.73 7.24
N GLU A 50 9.71 2.13 6.86
CA GLU A 50 11.05 2.70 7.08
C GLU A 50 11.15 4.11 6.47
N LYS A 51 10.76 4.26 5.20
CA LYS A 51 10.81 5.56 4.53
C LYS A 51 9.81 6.56 5.08
N ALA A 52 8.65 6.10 5.55
CA ALA A 52 7.67 6.97 6.19
C ALA A 52 8.26 7.60 7.47
N THR A 53 8.97 6.79 8.27
CA THR A 53 9.62 7.24 9.52
C THR A 53 10.81 8.17 9.29
N GLU A 54 11.60 7.97 8.23
CA GLU A 54 12.71 8.88 7.88
C GLU A 54 12.24 10.30 7.57
N LYS A 55 11.04 10.44 7.00
CA LYS A 55 10.47 11.73 6.55
C LYS A 55 9.44 12.31 7.50
N ASN A 56 9.12 11.61 8.60
CA ASN A 56 8.03 11.95 9.51
C ASN A 56 6.69 12.12 8.76
N THR A 57 6.40 11.15 7.86
CA THR A 57 5.23 11.14 6.97
C THR A 57 4.20 10.07 7.35
N GLU A 58 4.28 9.53 8.56
CA GLU A 58 3.35 8.56 9.13
C GLU A 58 1.91 9.07 9.07
N GLN A 59 1.71 10.36 9.36
CA GLN A 59 0.40 11.01 9.25
C GLN A 59 -0.23 10.87 7.86
N LYS A 60 0.59 10.90 6.79
CA LYS A 60 0.10 10.74 5.41
C LYS A 60 -0.31 9.30 5.12
N LEU A 61 0.37 8.33 5.74
CA LEU A 61 -0.03 6.92 5.68
C LEU A 61 -1.39 6.72 6.38
N TYR A 62 -1.56 7.32 7.56
CA TYR A 62 -2.83 7.27 8.29
C TYR A 62 -3.98 7.96 7.53
N GLU A 63 -3.73 9.13 6.95
CA GLU A 63 -4.67 9.84 6.06
C GLU A 63 -5.06 9.01 4.83
N PHE A 64 -4.12 8.24 4.27
CA PHE A 64 -4.40 7.35 3.17
C PHE A 64 -5.30 6.19 3.59
N LEU A 65 -4.94 5.49 4.67
CA LEU A 65 -5.64 4.30 5.17
C LEU A 65 -7.02 4.60 5.75
N SER A 66 -7.21 5.77 6.35
CA SER A 66 -8.50 6.20 6.91
C SER A 66 -9.60 6.26 5.84
N GLY A 67 -9.23 6.61 4.59
CA GLY A 67 -10.17 6.69 3.47
C GLY A 67 -10.82 5.34 3.12
N PRO A 68 -10.06 4.26 2.93
CA PRO A 68 -10.60 2.91 2.72
C PRO A 68 -11.16 2.25 3.98
N PHE A 69 -10.59 2.54 5.16
CA PHE A 69 -11.06 2.00 6.44
C PHE A 69 -12.40 2.61 6.88
N GLU A 70 -12.68 3.83 6.40
CA GLU A 70 -13.86 4.62 6.75
C GLU A 70 -13.86 5.07 8.22
N CYS A 71 -12.68 5.48 8.69
CA CYS A 71 -12.44 6.03 10.02
C CYS A 71 -11.64 7.36 9.92
N GLU A 72 -11.29 7.97 11.05
CA GLU A 72 -10.37 9.12 11.07
C GLU A 72 -8.91 8.66 11.02
N ALA A 73 -8.00 9.53 10.57
CA ALA A 73 -6.56 9.22 10.56
C ALA A 73 -6.03 8.90 11.97
N LYS A 74 -6.57 9.56 13.00
CA LYS A 74 -6.22 9.30 14.39
C LYS A 74 -6.61 7.88 14.83
N ASP A 75 -7.75 7.39 14.35
CA ASP A 75 -8.18 6.01 14.65
C ASP A 75 -7.23 4.99 14.02
N VAL A 76 -6.63 5.31 12.87
CA VAL A 76 -5.60 4.46 12.24
C VAL A 76 -4.29 4.50 13.02
N GLU A 77 -3.89 5.67 13.53
CA GLU A 77 -2.68 5.84 14.34
C GLU A 77 -2.74 5.04 15.65
N GLU A 78 -3.90 5.01 16.31
CA GLU A 78 -4.12 4.29 17.57
C GLU A 78 -4.54 2.82 17.37
N MET A 79 -4.62 2.34 16.13
CA MET A 79 -5.09 1.00 15.78
C MET A 79 -4.12 -0.10 16.21
N ASP A 80 -4.65 -1.22 16.71
CA ASP A 80 -3.83 -2.40 16.99
C ASP A 80 -3.18 -2.95 15.71
N LEU A 81 -1.95 -3.47 15.82
CA LEU A 81 -1.20 -3.96 14.67
C LEU A 81 -1.88 -5.14 13.96
N LEU A 82 -2.55 -6.04 14.70
CA LEU A 82 -3.27 -7.16 14.11
C LEU A 82 -4.54 -6.66 13.40
N GLU A 83 -5.25 -5.72 14.02
CA GLU A 83 -6.42 -5.09 13.41
C GLU A 83 -6.05 -4.33 12.12
N LEU A 84 -4.93 -3.60 12.13
CA LEU A 84 -4.41 -2.93 10.94
C LEU A 84 -4.13 -3.93 9.81
N LEU A 85 -3.47 -5.06 10.10
CA LEU A 85 -3.20 -6.11 9.12
C LEU A 85 -4.48 -6.71 8.55
N GLU A 86 -5.45 -7.05 9.41
CA GLU A 86 -6.76 -7.55 8.98
C GLU A 86 -7.45 -6.54 8.06
N ASN A 87 -7.49 -5.26 8.45
CA ASN A 87 -8.14 -4.22 7.67
C ASN A 87 -7.45 -3.99 6.31
N ILE A 88 -6.11 -4.03 6.24
CA ILE A 88 -5.36 -3.97 4.98
C ILE A 88 -5.77 -5.12 4.06
N THR A 89 -5.83 -6.35 4.58
CA THR A 89 -6.18 -7.54 3.77
C THR A 89 -7.64 -7.55 3.32
N GLN A 90 -8.55 -6.95 4.09
CA GLN A 90 -9.96 -6.82 3.72
C GLN A 90 -10.20 -5.74 2.65
N VAL A 91 -9.46 -4.62 2.73
CA VAL A 91 -9.55 -3.51 1.76
C VAL A 91 -8.88 -3.84 0.44
N ALA A 92 -7.70 -4.45 0.51
CA ALA A 92 -6.96 -4.90 -0.65
C ALA A 92 -7.25 -6.38 -0.89
N ASP A 93 -8.34 -6.67 -1.61
CA ASP A 93 -8.53 -7.99 -2.21
C ASP A 93 -7.31 -8.27 -3.12
N ILE A 94 -6.38 -9.07 -2.59
CA ILE A 94 -5.07 -9.34 -3.19
C ILE A 94 -5.24 -9.87 -4.62
N ASN A 95 -6.30 -10.63 -4.88
CA ASN A 95 -6.60 -11.17 -6.20
C ASN A 95 -7.04 -10.06 -7.17
N LYS A 96 -7.89 -9.13 -6.73
CA LYS A 96 -8.30 -7.97 -7.56
C LYS A 96 -7.12 -7.01 -7.83
N TRP A 97 -6.21 -6.85 -6.88
CA TRP A 97 -5.00 -6.04 -7.09
C TRP A 97 -4.02 -6.70 -8.04
N LYS A 98 -3.80 -8.01 -7.91
CA LYS A 98 -3.01 -8.78 -8.87
C LYS A 98 -3.59 -8.66 -10.28
N ASP A 99 -4.90 -8.73 -10.44
CA ASP A 99 -5.59 -8.52 -11.72
C ASP A 99 -5.45 -7.08 -12.24
N PHE A 100 -5.63 -6.07 -11.38
CA PHE A 100 -5.48 -4.67 -11.76
C PHE A 100 -4.05 -4.34 -12.21
N LEU A 101 -3.04 -4.72 -11.42
CA LEU A 101 -1.64 -4.50 -11.74
C LEU A 101 -1.22 -5.27 -13.00
N SER A 102 -1.71 -6.49 -13.18
CA SER A 102 -1.46 -7.27 -14.40
C SER A 102 -2.05 -6.58 -15.65
N LYS A 103 -3.27 -6.05 -15.56
CA LYS A 103 -3.90 -5.30 -16.65
C LYS A 103 -3.21 -3.95 -16.90
N ALA A 104 -2.82 -3.24 -15.84
CA ALA A 104 -2.10 -1.98 -15.96
C ALA A 104 -0.71 -2.17 -16.59
N ALA A 105 0.01 -3.24 -16.23
CA ALA A 105 1.30 -3.59 -16.82
C ALA A 105 1.21 -3.90 -18.32
N GLN A 106 0.08 -4.46 -18.79
CA GLN A 106 -0.18 -4.69 -20.21
C GLN A 106 -0.38 -3.40 -21.02
N LEU A 107 -0.81 -2.31 -20.37
CA LEU A 107 -0.98 -0.99 -20.99
C LEU A 107 0.32 -0.17 -21.06
N ILE A 108 1.40 -0.62 -20.42
CA ILE A 108 2.72 0.02 -20.40
C ILE A 108 3.68 -0.68 -21.39
N ARG A 109 3.13 -1.40 -22.38
CA ARG A 109 3.89 -1.93 -23.52
C ARG A 109 3.94 -0.94 -24.67
#